data_AF-A0A209D9L9-F1
#
_entry.id   AF-A0A209D9L9-F1
#
_cell.length_a   1.000
_cell.length_b   1.000
_cell.length_c   1.000
_cell.angle_alpha   90.00
_cell.angle_beta   90.00
_cell.angle_gamma   90.00
#
_symmetry.space_group_name_H-M   'P 1'
#
loop_
_entity.id
_entity.type
_entity.pdbx_description
1 polymer ?
#
loop_
_entity_poly.entity_id
_entity_poly.type
_entity_poly.pdbx_seq_one_letter_code
_entity_poly.pdbx_strand_id
1 'polypeptide(L)'
;MFLLWGRSRGVELISGSTTDLRDVVRAAVAWGEGRSLSELHELFPFMSSDERAKAHERGPAAVVDLQWRLLREQAAGEPGFPEFGLLVEAAYAEPRLRRLSAFSSHGTLGFSAGTGRSFTVEVAVVPACSGRPYRVQRYVHDGGVIGEAETADEAVALAAAHLPVGLGPAVAGPDDAL
;
A
#
# COMPACT_ATOMS: atom_id res chain seq x y z
N MET A 1 0.27 -33.29 3.14
CA MET A 1 0.01 -32.07 2.36
C MET A 1 0.99 -31.02 2.82
N PHE A 2 1.72 -30.42 1.88
CA PHE A 2 2.75 -29.43 2.12
C PHE A 2 2.23 -28.06 1.69
N LEU A 3 2.50 -27.05 2.52
CA LEU A 3 2.17 -25.66 2.23
C LEU A 3 3.46 -24.94 1.83
N LEU A 4 3.37 -24.11 0.80
CA LEU A 4 4.45 -23.23 0.36
C LEU A 4 3.93 -21.80 0.42
N TRP A 5 4.74 -20.92 0.98
CA TRP A 5 4.52 -19.48 0.97
C TRP A 5 5.90 -18.80 0.90
N GLY A 6 5.97 -17.70 0.16
CA GLY A 6 7.22 -16.97 -0.10
C GLY A 6 6.94 -15.48 -0.06
N ARG A 7 7.84 -14.75 0.60
CA ARG A 7 7.70 -13.30 0.80
C ARG A 7 8.98 -12.57 0.40
N SER A 8 8.83 -11.30 0.05
CA SER A 8 9.92 -10.36 -0.15
C SER A 8 9.47 -8.98 0.31
N ARG A 9 10.31 -8.28 1.08
CA ARG A 9 10.08 -6.90 1.57
C ARG A 9 8.69 -6.73 2.22
N GLY A 10 8.26 -7.75 2.96
CA GLY A 10 7.00 -7.77 3.70
C GLY A 10 5.77 -8.10 2.85
N VAL A 11 5.91 -8.36 1.55
CA VAL A 11 4.82 -8.74 0.65
C VAL A 11 4.84 -10.25 0.43
N GLU A 12 3.71 -10.91 0.61
CA GLU A 12 3.56 -12.29 0.17
C GLU A 12 3.48 -12.32 -1.35
N LEU A 13 4.38 -13.07 -1.96
CA LEU A 13 4.50 -13.12 -3.41
C LEU A 13 3.92 -14.41 -3.98
N ILE A 14 4.11 -15.52 -3.27
CA ILE A 14 3.60 -16.83 -3.68
C ILE A 14 2.97 -17.54 -2.49
N SER A 15 1.89 -18.26 -2.75
CA SER A 15 1.31 -19.22 -1.83
C SER A 15 0.70 -20.41 -2.58
N GLY A 16 0.68 -21.58 -1.97
CA GLY A 16 0.16 -22.79 -2.60
C GLY A 16 0.26 -24.03 -1.74
N SER A 17 -0.29 -25.14 -2.23
CA SER A 17 -0.21 -26.43 -1.56
C SER A 17 -0.04 -27.59 -2.53
N THR A 18 0.72 -28.59 -2.14
CA THR A 18 0.99 -29.81 -2.93
C THR A 18 1.08 -31.03 -2.02
N THR A 19 0.88 -32.22 -2.55
CA THR A 19 1.11 -33.48 -1.82
C THR A 19 2.50 -34.06 -2.05
N ASP A 20 3.28 -33.55 -3.01
CA ASP A 20 4.65 -33.99 -3.32
C ASP A 20 5.69 -33.00 -2.76
N LEU A 21 6.56 -33.47 -1.87
CA LEU A 21 7.64 -32.66 -1.30
C LEU A 21 8.65 -32.19 -2.37
N ARG A 22 8.81 -32.94 -3.46
CA ARG A 22 9.74 -32.59 -4.54
C ARG A 22 9.30 -31.32 -5.26
N ASP A 23 8.00 -31.08 -5.36
CA ASP A 23 7.46 -29.84 -5.95
C ASP A 23 7.81 -28.63 -5.09
N VAL A 24 7.74 -28.76 -3.76
CA VAL A 24 8.15 -27.70 -2.82
C VAL A 24 9.62 -27.35 -3.01
N VAL A 25 10.49 -28.36 -3.08
CA VAL A 25 11.94 -28.15 -3.27
C VAL A 25 12.24 -27.50 -4.62
N ARG A 26 11.61 -27.97 -5.70
CA ARG A 26 11.79 -27.40 -7.05
C ARG A 26 11.31 -25.96 -7.13
N ALA A 27 10.15 -25.65 -6.53
CA ALA A 27 9.63 -24.30 -6.46
C ALA A 27 10.57 -23.37 -5.67
N ALA A 28 11.10 -23.82 -4.54
CA ALA A 28 12.05 -23.05 -3.74
C ALA A 28 13.37 -22.78 -4.50
N VAL A 29 13.89 -23.77 -5.24
CA VAL A 29 15.10 -23.59 -6.07
C VAL A 29 14.83 -22.60 -7.20
N ALA A 30 13.75 -22.79 -7.96
CA ALA A 30 13.37 -21.89 -9.05
C ALA A 30 13.15 -20.45 -8.57
N TRP A 31 12.56 -20.28 -7.38
CA TRP A 31 12.44 -18.99 -6.72
C TRP A 31 13.81 -18.39 -6.37
N GLY A 32 14.71 -19.18 -5.78
CA GLY A 32 16.07 -18.76 -5.43
C GLY A 32 16.94 -18.39 -6.63
N GLU A 33 16.63 -18.92 -7.82
CA GLU A 33 17.25 -18.52 -9.10
C GLU A 33 16.74 -17.18 -9.64
N GLY A 34 15.77 -16.55 -8.98
CA GLY A 34 15.22 -15.25 -9.38
C GLY A 34 14.19 -15.32 -10.51
N ARG A 35 13.52 -16.47 -10.70
CA ARG A 35 12.43 -16.59 -11.67
C ARG A 35 11.25 -15.69 -11.31
N SER A 36 10.60 -15.16 -12.34
CA SER A 36 9.40 -14.34 -12.19
C SER A 36 8.20 -15.15 -11.69
N LEU A 37 7.21 -14.46 -11.13
CA LEU A 37 5.92 -15.03 -10.72
C LEU A 37 5.22 -15.72 -11.88
N SER A 38 5.32 -15.17 -13.10
CA SER A 38 4.75 -15.80 -14.28
C SER A 38 5.39 -17.15 -14.58
N GLU A 39 6.73 -17.20 -14.63
CA GLU A 39 7.46 -18.44 -14.86
C GLU A 39 7.21 -19.48 -13.77
N LEU A 40 7.10 -19.04 -12.52
CA LEU A 40 6.79 -19.92 -11.40
C LEU A 40 5.39 -20.53 -11.50
N HIS A 41 4.37 -19.76 -11.92
CA HIS A 41 3.03 -20.32 -12.14
C HIS A 41 2.99 -21.29 -13.32
N GLU A 42 3.77 -21.03 -14.38
CA GLU A 42 3.89 -21.95 -15.52
C GLU A 42 4.54 -23.28 -15.11
N LEU A 43 5.58 -23.23 -14.29
CA LEU A 43 6.29 -24.42 -13.80
C LEU A 43 5.53 -25.15 -12.68
N PHE A 44 4.79 -24.41 -11.86
CA PHE A 44 4.16 -24.89 -10.64
C PHE A 44 2.69 -24.41 -10.54
N PRO A 45 1.75 -25.05 -11.24
CA PRO A 45 0.35 -24.61 -11.29
C PRO A 45 -0.40 -24.65 -9.95
N PHE A 46 0.18 -25.27 -8.91
CA PHE A 46 -0.37 -25.29 -7.56
C PHE A 46 -0.09 -24.00 -6.77
N MET A 47 0.77 -23.12 -7.31
CA MET A 47 1.11 -21.83 -6.73
C MET A 47 0.18 -20.74 -7.27
N SER A 48 -0.02 -19.72 -6.45
CA SER A 48 -0.81 -18.54 -6.79
C SER A 48 -0.11 -17.27 -6.29
N SER A 49 -0.36 -16.17 -6.99
CA SER A 49 0.07 -14.82 -6.61
C SER A 49 -1.11 -13.87 -6.80
N ASP A 50 -1.40 -13.08 -5.77
CA ASP A 50 -2.44 -12.07 -5.83
C ASP A 50 -2.00 -10.84 -6.65
N GLU A 51 -2.88 -9.85 -6.77
CA GLU A 51 -2.56 -8.64 -7.53
C GLU A 51 -1.44 -7.82 -6.88
N ARG A 52 -1.37 -7.82 -5.55
CA ARG A 52 -0.34 -7.10 -4.78
C ARG A 52 1.05 -7.69 -5.03
N ALA A 53 1.16 -9.01 -5.08
CA ALA A 53 2.36 -9.73 -5.45
C ALA A 53 2.85 -9.34 -6.85
N LYS A 54 1.93 -9.34 -7.83
CA LYS A 54 2.24 -8.95 -9.21
C LYS A 54 2.67 -7.48 -9.33
N ALA A 55 2.03 -6.58 -8.57
CA ALA A 55 2.44 -5.19 -8.52
C ALA A 55 3.81 -5.02 -7.87
N HIS A 56 4.11 -5.78 -6.82
CA HIS A 56 5.40 -5.78 -6.16
C HIS A 56 6.53 -6.23 -7.10
N GLU A 57 6.33 -7.29 -7.89
CA GLU A 57 7.29 -7.75 -8.90
C GLU A 57 7.59 -6.67 -9.96
N ARG A 58 6.59 -5.89 -10.37
CA ARG A 58 6.76 -4.76 -11.30
C ARG A 58 7.41 -3.52 -10.68
N GLY A 59 7.58 -3.50 -9.35
CA GLY A 59 8.27 -2.45 -8.62
C GLY A 59 7.36 -1.37 -8.00
N PRO A 60 7.96 -0.38 -7.33
CA PRO A 60 7.23 0.54 -6.43
C PRO A 60 6.13 1.35 -7.12
N ALA A 61 6.35 1.82 -8.36
CA ALA A 61 5.36 2.59 -9.09
C ALA A 61 4.08 1.79 -9.34
N ALA A 62 4.20 0.50 -9.70
CA ALA A 62 3.05 -0.37 -9.91
C ALA A 62 2.29 -0.65 -8.61
N VAL A 63 2.98 -0.69 -7.46
CA VAL A 63 2.34 -0.81 -6.15
C VAL A 63 1.55 0.46 -5.80
N VAL A 64 2.14 1.64 -6.04
CA VAL A 64 1.46 2.93 -5.82
C VAL A 64 0.21 3.03 -6.69
N ASP A 65 0.30 2.68 -7.98
CA ASP A 65 -0.86 2.68 -8.88
C ASP A 65 -1.97 1.74 -8.40
N LEU A 66 -1.61 0.53 -7.97
CA LEU A 66 -2.54 -0.43 -7.39
C LEU A 66 -3.22 0.14 -6.13
N GLN A 67 -2.45 0.70 -5.20
CA GLN A 67 -2.96 1.27 -3.96
C GLN A 67 -3.97 2.38 -4.20
N TRP A 68 -3.66 3.31 -5.11
CA TRP A 68 -4.57 4.38 -5.47
C TRP A 68 -5.84 3.86 -6.12
N ARG A 69 -5.74 2.88 -7.01
CA ARG A 69 -6.92 2.26 -7.62
C ARG A 69 -7.81 1.62 -6.55
N LEU A 70 -7.25 0.81 -5.65
CA LEU A 70 -7.99 0.16 -4.57
C LEU A 70 -8.61 1.16 -3.59
N LEU A 71 -7.92 2.25 -3.26
CA LEU A 71 -8.46 3.32 -2.41
C LEU A 71 -9.67 4.02 -3.05
N ARG A 72 -9.59 4.31 -4.35
CA ARG A 72 -10.70 4.93 -5.08
C ARG A 72 -11.89 3.96 -5.21
N GLU A 73 -11.63 2.68 -5.43
CA GLU A 73 -12.66 1.63 -5.41
C GLU A 73 -13.32 1.51 -4.03
N GLN A 74 -12.54 1.54 -2.96
CA GLN A 74 -13.05 1.55 -1.58
C GLN A 74 -13.94 2.77 -1.33
N ALA A 75 -13.46 3.97 -1.67
CA ALA A 75 -14.22 5.21 -1.53
C ALA A 75 -15.55 5.17 -2.31
N ALA A 76 -15.55 4.66 -3.53
CA ALA A 76 -16.76 4.50 -4.33
C ALA A 76 -17.74 3.46 -3.74
N GLY A 77 -17.22 2.45 -3.03
CA GLY A 77 -18.00 1.41 -2.35
C GLY A 77 -18.66 1.87 -1.05
N GLU A 78 -18.29 3.03 -0.49
CA GLU A 78 -18.79 3.56 0.78
C GLU A 78 -19.52 4.91 0.62
N PRO A 79 -20.66 4.97 -0.11
CA PRO A 79 -21.36 6.23 -0.37
C PRO A 79 -21.93 6.90 0.89
N GLY A 80 -22.04 6.16 2.00
CA GLY A 80 -22.46 6.70 3.30
C GLY A 80 -21.38 7.50 4.04
N PHE A 81 -20.16 7.57 3.50
CA PHE A 81 -19.06 8.35 4.07
C PHE A 81 -18.37 9.23 3.01
N PRO A 82 -19.09 10.25 2.49
CA PRO A 82 -18.62 11.05 1.36
C PRO A 82 -17.32 11.82 1.65
N GLU A 83 -17.06 12.18 2.92
CA GLU A 83 -15.86 12.90 3.34
C GLU A 83 -14.59 12.07 3.09
N PHE A 84 -14.66 10.74 3.23
CA PHE A 84 -13.56 9.87 2.87
C PHE A 84 -13.32 9.86 1.35
N GLY A 85 -14.39 9.81 0.55
CA GLY A 85 -14.26 9.86 -0.91
C GLY A 85 -13.70 11.20 -1.42
N LEU A 86 -14.18 12.32 -0.87
CA LEU A 86 -13.64 13.65 -1.18
C LEU A 86 -12.15 13.74 -0.84
N LEU A 87 -11.74 13.21 0.31
CA LEU A 87 -10.34 13.18 0.72
C LEU A 87 -9.48 12.34 -0.24
N VAL A 88 -9.95 11.15 -0.64
CA VAL A 88 -9.22 10.27 -1.57
C VAL A 88 -9.02 10.96 -2.92
N GLU A 89 -10.05 11.58 -3.49
CA GLU A 89 -9.95 12.26 -4.78
C GLU A 89 -9.06 13.51 -4.72
N ALA A 90 -9.21 14.33 -3.67
CA ALA A 90 -8.35 15.51 -3.46
C ALA A 90 -6.88 15.10 -3.31
N ALA A 91 -6.60 14.04 -2.54
CA ALA A 91 -5.24 13.54 -2.36
C ALA A 91 -4.66 12.93 -3.63
N TYR A 92 -5.48 12.25 -4.45
CA TYR A 92 -5.06 11.74 -5.75
C TYR A 92 -4.76 12.86 -6.76
N ALA A 93 -5.44 14.00 -6.65
CA ALA A 93 -5.19 15.17 -7.49
C ALA A 93 -3.87 15.89 -7.15
N GLU A 94 -3.40 15.80 -5.90
CA GLU A 94 -2.14 16.40 -5.44
C GLU A 94 -0.91 15.59 -5.89
N PRO A 95 -0.06 16.12 -6.81
CA PRO A 95 1.04 15.35 -7.39
C PRO A 95 2.08 14.83 -6.39
N ARG A 96 2.31 15.55 -5.28
CA ARG A 96 3.28 15.12 -4.26
C ARG A 96 2.77 13.91 -3.49
N LEU A 97 1.49 13.87 -3.14
CA LEU A 97 0.87 12.75 -2.44
C LEU A 97 0.63 11.56 -3.37
N ARG A 98 0.20 11.81 -4.62
CA ARG A 98 -0.05 10.77 -5.62
C ARG A 98 1.16 9.85 -5.88
N ARG A 99 2.38 10.36 -5.70
CA ARG A 99 3.63 9.59 -5.89
C ARG A 99 4.03 8.76 -4.67
N LEU A 100 3.32 8.88 -3.55
CA LEU A 100 3.56 8.14 -2.32
C LEU A 100 2.70 6.88 -2.25
N SER A 101 3.11 5.94 -1.39
CA SER A 101 2.28 4.80 -1.01
C SER A 101 1.14 5.30 -0.14
N ALA A 102 -0.10 5.06 -0.59
CA ALA A 102 -1.32 5.48 0.11
C ALA A 102 -2.08 4.25 0.63
N PHE A 103 -2.73 4.38 1.79
CA PHE A 103 -3.55 3.33 2.38
C PHE A 103 -4.59 3.92 3.35
N SER A 104 -5.64 3.17 3.65
CA SER A 104 -6.66 3.56 4.62
C SER A 104 -6.61 2.65 5.86
N SER A 105 -6.88 3.21 7.04
CA SER A 105 -7.12 2.44 8.27
C SER A 105 -8.15 3.15 9.13
N HIS A 106 -9.26 2.46 9.45
CA HIS A 106 -10.38 3.05 10.21
C HIS A 106 -10.86 4.40 9.64
N GLY A 107 -10.90 4.51 8.30
CA GLY A 107 -11.24 5.75 7.59
C GLY A 107 -10.12 6.79 7.49
N THR A 108 -9.01 6.66 8.21
CA THR A 108 -7.85 7.56 8.11
C THR A 108 -7.00 7.23 6.89
N LEU A 109 -6.68 8.24 6.07
CA LEU A 109 -5.82 8.10 4.89
C LEU A 109 -4.36 8.36 5.28
N GLY A 110 -3.49 7.38 5.13
CA GLY A 110 -2.06 7.47 5.45
C GLY A 110 -1.18 7.48 4.21
N PHE A 111 -0.05 8.20 4.31
CA PHE A 111 0.95 8.31 3.25
C PHE A 111 2.33 7.88 3.74
N SER A 112 3.06 7.21 2.86
CA SER A 112 4.36 6.63 3.16
C SER A 112 5.32 6.73 1.97
N ALA A 113 6.61 6.94 2.27
CA ALA A 113 7.69 6.88 1.31
C ALA A 113 8.07 5.44 0.88
N GLY A 114 7.54 4.41 1.54
CA GLY A 114 7.82 3.00 1.27
C GLY A 114 6.58 2.18 0.94
N THR A 115 6.71 1.20 0.03
CA THR A 115 5.60 0.32 -0.42
C THR A 115 5.50 -1.03 0.33
N GLY A 116 6.41 -1.31 1.27
CA GLY A 116 6.49 -2.56 2.04
C GLY A 116 5.51 -2.67 3.22
N ARG A 117 5.77 -3.54 4.21
CA ARG A 117 4.90 -3.67 5.42
C ARG A 117 5.34 -2.77 6.59
N SER A 118 6.63 -2.44 6.67
CA SER A 118 7.25 -1.75 7.81
C SER A 118 7.62 -0.30 7.47
N PHE A 119 6.69 0.43 6.84
CA PHE A 119 6.98 1.80 6.44
C PHE A 119 6.57 2.81 7.52
N THR A 120 7.37 3.86 7.65
CA THR A 120 7.03 5.02 8.47
C THR A 120 6.01 5.87 7.74
N VAL A 121 4.97 6.29 8.48
CA VAL A 121 3.97 7.23 7.98
C VAL A 121 4.61 8.62 7.94
N GLU A 122 4.55 9.26 6.78
CA GLU A 122 5.02 10.63 6.59
C GLU A 122 3.96 11.63 7.08
N VAL A 123 2.71 11.35 6.72
CA VAL A 123 1.54 12.13 7.13
C VAL A 123 0.29 11.27 6.99
N ALA A 124 -0.72 11.57 7.81
CA ALA A 124 -2.05 10.98 7.70
C ALA A 124 -3.12 12.07 7.81
N VAL A 125 -4.26 11.82 7.18
CA VAL A 125 -5.42 12.71 7.17
C VAL A 125 -6.65 11.93 7.58
N VAL A 126 -7.27 12.37 8.67
CA VAL A 126 -8.56 11.86 9.14
C VAL A 126 -9.67 12.64 8.42
N PRO A 127 -10.62 11.98 7.75
CA PRO A 127 -11.76 12.65 7.15
C PRO A 127 -12.59 13.38 8.20
N ALA A 128 -13.26 14.46 7.78
CA ALA A 128 -14.30 15.08 8.59
C ALA A 128 -15.38 14.04 8.93
N CYS A 129 -15.83 14.02 10.19
CA CYS A 129 -16.84 13.07 10.65
C CYS A 129 -17.58 13.61 11.88
N SER A 130 -18.90 13.42 11.92
CA SER A 130 -19.76 13.81 13.05
C SER A 130 -19.59 15.28 13.47
N GLY A 131 -19.51 16.19 12.49
CA GLY A 131 -19.37 17.63 12.71
C GLY A 131 -17.97 18.08 13.13
N ARG A 132 -16.97 17.19 13.08
CA ARG A 132 -15.56 17.54 13.27
C ARG A 132 -14.89 17.80 11.91
N PRO A 133 -13.96 18.77 11.83
CA PRO A 133 -13.22 19.07 10.61
C PRO A 133 -12.29 17.91 10.22
N TYR A 134 -11.72 18.00 9.02
CA TYR A 134 -10.60 17.14 8.62
C TYR A 134 -9.41 17.42 9.53
N ARG A 135 -8.63 16.38 9.83
CA ARG A 135 -7.45 16.51 10.69
C ARG A 135 -6.22 15.92 10.04
N VAL A 136 -5.17 16.72 9.96
CA VAL A 136 -3.86 16.28 9.50
C VAL A 136 -3.01 15.92 10.71
N GLN A 137 -2.38 14.76 10.68
CA GLN A 137 -1.63 14.20 11.81
C GLN A 137 -0.38 13.44 11.35
N ARG A 138 0.63 13.40 12.22
CA ARG A 138 1.92 12.73 11.95
C ARG A 138 1.80 11.21 11.92
N TYR A 139 0.84 10.65 12.66
CA TYR A 139 0.66 9.22 12.82
C TYR A 139 -0.73 8.82 12.33
N VAL A 140 -0.90 7.60 11.83
CA VAL A 140 -2.22 7.09 11.40
C VAL A 140 -3.18 6.90 12.58
N HIS A 141 -2.64 6.61 13.76
CA HIS A 141 -3.40 6.50 15.00
C HIS A 141 -3.21 7.75 15.86
N ASP A 142 -4.07 7.90 16.88
CA ASP A 142 -4.17 9.10 17.71
C ASP A 142 -2.81 9.69 18.13
N GLY A 143 -2.66 11.00 17.89
CA GLY A 143 -1.50 11.79 18.32
C GLY A 143 -0.83 12.55 17.17
N GLY A 144 0.01 13.53 17.53
CA GLY A 144 0.80 14.27 16.55
C GLY A 144 -0.01 15.11 15.57
N VAL A 145 -1.12 15.73 16.03
CA VAL A 145 -1.94 16.64 15.22
C VAL A 145 -1.10 17.79 14.70
N ILE A 146 -1.16 18.00 13.38
CA ILE A 146 -0.47 19.06 12.65
C ILE A 146 -1.41 20.25 12.46
N GLY A 147 -2.68 19.98 12.17
CA GLY A 147 -3.73 21.00 12.05
C GLY A 147 -5.06 20.42 11.62
N GLU A 148 -6.06 21.29 11.52
CA GLU A 148 -7.42 20.98 11.10
C GLU A 148 -7.81 21.81 9.88
N ALA A 149 -8.74 21.30 9.08
CA ALA A 149 -9.20 21.93 7.84
C ALA A 149 -10.69 21.65 7.61
N GLU A 150 -11.41 22.62 7.05
CA GLU A 150 -12.85 22.49 6.82
C GLU A 150 -13.14 21.69 5.54
N THR A 151 -12.19 21.66 4.60
CA THR A 151 -12.32 20.97 3.32
C THR A 151 -11.24 19.93 3.08
N ALA A 152 -11.53 18.96 2.21
CA ALA A 152 -10.57 17.95 1.78
C ALA A 152 -9.35 18.56 1.09
N ASP A 153 -9.55 19.57 0.23
CA ASP A 153 -8.47 20.28 -0.48
C ASP A 153 -7.54 21.01 0.49
N GLU A 154 -8.08 21.70 1.49
CA GLU A 154 -7.28 22.36 2.53
C GLU A 154 -6.49 21.35 3.36
N ALA A 155 -7.11 20.22 3.73
CA ALA A 155 -6.45 19.15 4.46
C ALA A 155 -5.30 18.54 3.65
N VAL A 156 -5.51 18.32 2.35
CA VAL A 156 -4.50 17.80 1.42
C VAL A 156 -3.37 18.80 1.22
N ALA A 157 -3.67 20.08 1.06
CA ALA A 157 -2.66 21.13 0.95
C ALA A 157 -1.81 21.21 2.23
N LEU A 158 -2.44 21.11 3.41
CA LEU A 158 -1.75 21.08 4.70
C LEU A 158 -0.87 19.82 4.83
N ALA A 159 -1.38 18.66 4.44
CA ALA A 159 -0.61 17.41 4.46
C ALA A 159 0.60 17.48 3.51
N ALA A 160 0.42 17.98 2.28
CA ALA A 160 1.50 18.16 1.32
C ALA A 160 2.55 19.18 1.81
N ALA A 161 2.13 20.24 2.48
CA ALA A 161 3.03 21.21 3.08
C ALA A 161 3.85 20.62 4.25
N HIS A 162 3.32 19.61 4.95
CA HIS A 162 4.03 18.93 6.03
C HIS A 162 5.09 17.93 5.55
N LEU A 163 4.98 17.43 4.31
CA LEU A 163 5.92 16.46 3.78
C LEU A 163 7.37 17.00 3.79
N PRO A 164 8.36 16.15 4.09
CA PRO A 164 9.77 16.51 3.99
C PRO A 164 10.13 17.17 2.65
N VAL A 165 10.96 18.21 2.71
CA VAL A 165 11.46 18.88 1.51
C VAL A 165 12.30 17.89 0.70
N GLY A 166 12.01 17.78 -0.60
CA GLY A 166 12.72 16.87 -1.49
C GLY A 166 12.29 15.41 -1.40
N LEU A 167 11.20 15.09 -0.68
CA LEU A 167 10.65 13.73 -0.67
C LEU A 167 10.32 13.27 -2.11
N GLY A 168 10.97 12.20 -2.53
CA GLY A 168 10.79 11.58 -3.85
C GLY A 168 9.55 10.68 -3.93
N PRO A 169 9.37 9.94 -5.04
CA PRO A 169 8.40 8.87 -5.13
C PRO A 169 8.61 7.81 -4.05
N ALA A 170 7.56 7.04 -3.78
CA ALA A 170 7.69 5.86 -2.95
C ALA A 170 8.70 4.86 -3.53
N VAL A 171 9.53 4.32 -2.64
CA VAL A 171 10.54 3.31 -2.95
C VAL A 171 10.13 1.96 -2.36
N ALA A 172 10.81 0.90 -2.80
CA ALA A 172 10.63 -0.41 -2.19
C ALA A 172 11.03 -0.35 -0.71
N GLY A 173 10.29 -1.06 0.14
CA GLY A 173 10.68 -1.21 1.54
C GLY A 173 12.04 -1.92 1.67
N PRO A 174 12.68 -1.85 2.85
CA PRO A 174 13.88 -2.63 3.13
C PRO A 174 13.59 -4.12 2.93
N ASP A 175 14.63 -4.88 2.59
CA ASP A 175 14.54 -6.35 2.58
C ASP A 175 14.10 -6.86 3.94
N ASP A 176 13.34 -7.96 3.93
CA ASP A 176 13.00 -8.67 5.16
C ASP A 176 14.33 -9.14 5.77
N ALA A 177 14.70 -8.61 6.93
CA ALA A 177 15.85 -9.12 7.67
C ALA A 177 15.61 -10.61 7.94
N LEU A 178 16.54 -11.46 7.48
CA LEU A 178 16.58 -12.89 7.79
C LEU A 178 16.76 -13.14 9.29
#